data_AF-A0AAU6IK94-F1
#
_entry.id   AF-A0AAU6IK94-F1
#
_cell.length_a   1.000
_cell.length_b   1.000
_cell.length_c   1.000
_cell.angle_alpha   90.00
_cell.angle_beta   90.00
_cell.angle_gamma   90.00
#
_symmetry.space_group_name_H-M   'P 1'
#
loop_
_entity.id
_entity.type
_entity.pdbx_description
1 polymer ?
#
loop_
_entity_poly.entity_id
_entity_poly.type
_entity_poly.pdbx_seq_one_letter_code
_entity_poly.pdbx_strand_id
1 'polypeptide(L)'
;MGELVHRASQQLTELVRGELRLAQAEMKEKGRHYGKSGGLFGGAGIVGFLTLEALVVAAIAALAVPLPVWAAALIVTAVLGVIAAVLALTGKKQVGQAAPPVPEQTIENVKADVAEIKRSAHR
;
A
#
# COMPACT_ATOMS: atom_id res chain seq x y z
N MET A 1 19.27 -18.02 -47.69
CA MET A 1 19.46 -17.40 -46.37
C MET A 1 18.35 -16.41 -45.99
N GLY A 2 17.84 -15.57 -46.90
CA GLY A 2 16.76 -14.61 -46.58
C GLY A 2 15.43 -15.22 -46.14
N GLU A 3 15.05 -16.38 -46.65
CA GLU A 3 13.76 -17.03 -46.34
C GLU A 3 13.67 -17.58 -44.91
N LEU A 4 14.79 -18.12 -44.38
CA LEU A 4 14.86 -18.64 -43.00
C LEU A 4 14.87 -17.51 -41.97
N VAL A 5 15.56 -16.41 -42.26
CA VAL A 5 15.54 -15.19 -41.43
C VAL A 5 14.13 -14.58 -41.41
N HIS A 6 13.44 -14.59 -42.55
CA HIS A 6 12.06 -14.10 -42.64
C HIS A 6 11.09 -14.96 -41.80
N ARG A 7 11.18 -16.30 -41.88
CA ARG A 7 10.34 -17.21 -41.08
C ARG A 7 10.65 -17.13 -39.59
N ALA A 8 11.92 -17.05 -39.20
CA ALA A 8 12.31 -16.87 -37.79
C ALA A 8 11.80 -15.54 -37.23
N SER A 9 11.90 -14.46 -38.01
CA SER A 9 11.34 -13.14 -37.65
C SER A 9 9.81 -13.17 -37.49
N GLN A 10 9.11 -13.89 -38.36
CA GLN A 10 7.66 -14.09 -38.24
C GLN A 10 7.30 -14.90 -36.99
N GLN A 11 8.00 -16.00 -36.72
CA GLN A 11 7.75 -16.83 -35.53
C GLN A 11 8.03 -16.09 -34.22
N LEU A 12 9.11 -15.30 -34.16
CA LEU A 12 9.40 -14.44 -33.01
C LEU A 12 8.31 -13.38 -32.82
N THR A 13 7.81 -12.79 -33.92
CA THR A 13 6.71 -11.81 -33.86
C THR A 13 5.40 -12.45 -33.34
N GLU A 14 5.10 -13.67 -33.77
CA GLU A 14 3.94 -14.42 -33.28
C GLU A 14 4.09 -14.81 -31.80
N LEU A 15 5.28 -15.24 -31.38
CA LEU A 15 5.58 -15.59 -30.00
C LEU A 15 5.44 -14.39 -29.07
N VAL A 16 6.05 -13.24 -29.42
CA VAL A 16 5.94 -12.00 -28.65
C VAL A 16 4.48 -11.54 -28.57
N ARG A 17 3.71 -11.64 -29.66
CA ARG A 17 2.26 -11.37 -29.62
C ARG A 17 1.51 -12.35 -28.73
N GLY A 18 1.92 -13.61 -28.69
CA GLY A 18 1.37 -14.64 -27.81
C GLY A 18 1.59 -14.30 -26.33
N GLU A 19 2.83 -13.98 -25.94
CA GLU A 19 3.16 -13.58 -24.57
C GLU A 19 2.45 -12.29 -24.17
N LEU A 20 2.36 -11.29 -25.05
CA LEU A 20 1.62 -10.06 -24.76
C LEU A 20 0.13 -10.33 -24.51
N ARG A 21 -0.49 -11.24 -25.28
CA ARG A 21 -1.89 -11.64 -25.06
C ARG A 21 -2.06 -12.42 -23.76
N LEU A 22 -1.12 -13.30 -23.42
CA LEU A 22 -1.12 -14.05 -22.18
C LEU A 22 -0.95 -13.12 -20.98
N ALA A 23 0.02 -12.20 -21.03
CA ALA A 23 0.23 -11.18 -20.01
C ALA A 23 -1.00 -10.27 -19.85
N GLN A 24 -1.65 -9.88 -20.95
CA GLN A 24 -2.92 -9.13 -20.87
C GLN A 24 -4.03 -9.94 -20.20
N ALA A 25 -4.16 -11.24 -20.49
CA ALA A 25 -5.15 -12.10 -19.85
C ALA A 25 -4.88 -12.22 -18.34
N GLU A 26 -3.63 -12.47 -17.95
CA GLU A 26 -3.23 -12.61 -16.55
C GLU A 26 -3.37 -11.28 -15.78
N MET A 27 -3.04 -10.16 -16.40
CA MET A 27 -3.27 -8.81 -15.83
C MET A 27 -4.76 -8.52 -15.67
N LYS A 28 -5.61 -8.94 -16.61
CA LYS A 28 -7.06 -8.76 -16.51
C LYS A 28 -7.66 -9.64 -15.41
N GLU A 29 -7.17 -10.86 -15.25
CA GLU A 29 -7.59 -11.79 -14.20
C GLU A 29 -7.16 -11.30 -12.81
N LYS A 30 -5.88 -10.90 -12.64
CA LYS A 30 -5.39 -10.23 -11.43
C LYS A 30 -6.17 -8.95 -11.16
N GLY A 31 -6.31 -8.07 -12.15
CA GLY A 31 -7.03 -6.81 -12.04
C GLY A 31 -8.49 -6.99 -11.64
N ARG A 32 -9.17 -8.07 -12.05
CA ARG A 32 -10.54 -8.36 -11.64
C ARG A 32 -10.63 -8.84 -10.19
N HIS A 33 -9.65 -9.63 -9.74
CA HIS A 33 -9.54 -10.04 -8.34
C HIS A 33 -9.21 -8.87 -7.40
N TYR A 34 -8.24 -8.03 -7.78
CA TYR A 34 -7.85 -6.84 -7.00
C TYR A 34 -8.87 -5.70 -7.11
N GLY A 35 -9.56 -5.55 -8.25
CA GLY A 35 -10.55 -4.50 -8.45
C GLY A 35 -11.86 -4.75 -7.70
N LYS A 36 -12.33 -6.00 -7.65
CA LYS A 36 -13.55 -6.35 -6.91
C LYS A 36 -13.34 -6.24 -5.40
N SER A 37 -12.17 -6.65 -4.90
CA SER A 37 -11.79 -6.46 -3.51
C SER A 37 -11.52 -4.99 -3.19
N GLY A 38 -10.84 -4.25 -4.06
CA GLY A 38 -10.62 -2.81 -3.91
C GLY A 38 -11.92 -2.00 -3.79
N GLY A 39 -12.93 -2.30 -4.61
CA GLY A 39 -14.25 -1.65 -4.52
C GLY A 39 -15.00 -1.98 -3.23
N LEU A 40 -14.98 -3.24 -2.79
CA LEU A 40 -15.59 -3.67 -1.52
C LEU A 40 -14.88 -3.08 -0.30
N PHE A 41 -13.55 -3.03 -0.29
CA PHE A 41 -12.77 -2.38 0.78
C PHE A 41 -12.99 -0.86 0.80
N GLY A 42 -13.10 -0.22 -0.36
CA GLY A 42 -13.45 1.20 -0.45
C GLY A 42 -14.83 1.48 0.14
N GLY A 43 -15.85 0.69 -0.25
CA GLY A 43 -17.20 0.80 0.30
C GLY A 43 -17.26 0.51 1.81
N ALA A 44 -16.57 -0.53 2.27
CA ALA A 44 -16.46 -0.87 3.68
C ALA A 44 -15.78 0.24 4.49
N GLY A 45 -14.78 0.93 3.92
CA GLY A 45 -14.14 2.08 4.54
C GLY A 45 -15.13 3.22 4.78
N ILE A 46 -15.95 3.58 3.78
CA ILE A 46 -16.96 4.63 3.90
C ILE A 46 -18.03 4.25 4.93
N VAL A 47 -18.60 3.03 4.81
CA VAL A 47 -19.63 2.55 5.74
C VAL A 47 -19.08 2.45 7.16
N GLY A 48 -17.86 1.96 7.32
CA GLY A 48 -17.18 1.90 8.61
C GLY A 48 -16.98 3.28 9.21
N PHE A 49 -16.56 4.26 8.41
CA PHE A 49 -16.41 5.65 8.85
C PHE A 49 -17.73 6.25 9.33
N LEU A 50 -18.81 6.13 8.55
CA LEU A 50 -20.15 6.59 8.94
C LEU A 50 -20.66 5.89 10.21
N THR A 51 -20.35 4.60 10.35
CA THR A 51 -20.71 3.83 11.55
C THR A 51 -19.99 4.37 12.78
N LEU A 52 -18.70 4.71 12.66
CA LEU A 52 -17.94 5.33 13.75
C LEU A 52 -18.51 6.69 14.14
N GLU A 53 -18.86 7.54 13.17
CA GLU A 53 -19.52 8.83 13.45
C GLU A 53 -20.84 8.64 14.19
N ALA A 54 -21.69 7.70 13.73
CA ALA A 54 -22.95 7.38 14.40
C ALA A 54 -22.74 6.90 15.85
N LEU A 55 -21.69 6.10 16.10
CA LEU A 55 -21.34 5.67 17.46
C LEU A 55 -20.88 6.83 18.35
N VAL A 56 -20.13 7.79 17.81
CA VAL A 56 -19.75 9.00 18.54
C VAL A 56 -20.98 9.81 18.94
N VAL A 57 -21.90 10.03 17.99
CA VAL A 57 -23.17 10.74 18.27
C VAL A 57 -24.00 9.99 19.31
N ALA A 58 -24.11 8.66 19.19
CA ALA A 58 -24.84 7.84 20.15
C ALA A 58 -24.23 7.91 21.57
N ALA A 59 -22.90 7.89 21.68
CA ALA A 59 -22.21 8.03 22.96
C ALA A 59 -22.46 9.40 23.59
N ILE A 60 -22.39 10.47 22.80
CA ILE A 60 -22.71 11.83 23.28
C ILE A 60 -24.16 11.91 23.73
N ALA A 61 -25.11 11.40 22.95
CA ALA A 61 -26.53 11.41 23.29
C ALA A 61 -26.82 10.63 24.58
N ALA A 62 -26.19 9.46 24.75
CA ALA A 62 -26.34 8.65 25.96
C ALA A 62 -25.82 9.38 27.21
N LEU A 63 -24.65 10.03 27.11
CA LEU A 63 -24.08 10.82 28.22
C LEU A 63 -24.84 12.13 28.47
N ALA A 64 -25.51 12.67 27.44
CA ALA A 64 -26.32 13.88 27.56
C ALA A 64 -27.65 13.66 28.29
N VAL A 65 -28.00 12.42 28.66
CA VAL A 65 -29.20 12.15 29.47
C VAL A 65 -29.05 12.78 30.88
N PRO A 66 -27.96 12.53 31.63
CA PRO A 66 -27.71 13.21 32.91
C PRO A 66 -26.87 14.50 32.82
N LEU A 67 -26.23 14.80 31.69
CA LEU A 67 -25.28 15.92 31.53
C LEU A 67 -25.71 16.90 30.43
N PRO A 68 -25.31 18.17 30.48
CA PRO A 68 -25.48 19.05 29.33
C PRO A 68 -24.65 18.55 28.14
N VAL A 69 -25.18 18.72 26.92
CA VAL A 69 -24.60 18.21 25.67
C VAL A 69 -23.14 18.60 25.49
N TRP A 70 -22.75 19.82 25.89
CA TRP A 70 -21.37 20.29 25.77
C TRP A 70 -20.41 19.47 26.66
N ALA A 71 -20.82 19.08 27.86
CA ALA A 71 -19.99 18.29 28.76
C ALA A 71 -19.86 16.85 28.26
N ALA A 72 -20.95 16.26 27.80
CA ALA A 72 -20.95 14.95 27.15
C ALA A 72 -20.01 14.91 25.93
N ALA A 73 -20.10 15.92 25.06
CA ALA A 73 -19.23 16.06 23.90
C ALA A 73 -17.74 16.16 24.30
N LEU A 74 -17.40 17.00 25.28
CA LEU A 74 -16.02 17.13 25.75
C LEU A 74 -15.46 15.82 26.34
N ILE A 75 -16.26 15.07 27.08
CA ILE A 75 -15.85 13.77 27.63
C ILE A 75 -15.54 12.79 26.50
N VAL A 76 -16.44 12.65 25.53
CA VAL A 76 -16.25 11.75 24.39
C VAL A 76 -15.04 12.17 23.57
N THR A 77 -14.87 13.46 23.28
CA THR A 77 -13.70 14.00 22.58
C THR A 77 -12.40 13.73 23.33
N ALA A 78 -12.38 13.88 24.66
CA ALA A 78 -11.19 13.60 25.46
C ALA A 78 -10.80 12.12 25.38
N VAL A 79 -11.77 11.20 25.51
CA VAL A 79 -11.54 9.76 25.41
C VAL A 79 -11.00 9.39 24.02
N LEU A 80 -11.64 9.86 22.95
CA LEU A 80 -11.20 9.61 21.58
C LEU A 80 -9.81 10.23 21.31
N GLY A 81 -9.55 11.42 21.87
CA GLY A 81 -8.25 12.08 21.77
C GLY A 81 -7.12 11.27 22.41
N VAL A 82 -7.36 10.65 23.58
CA VAL A 82 -6.40 9.74 24.21
C VAL A 82 -6.16 8.51 23.34
N ILE A 83 -7.22 7.89 22.80
CA ILE A 83 -7.09 6.73 21.91
C ILE A 83 -6.27 7.11 20.66
N ALA A 84 -6.58 8.25 20.04
CA ALA A 84 -5.88 8.76 18.87
C ALA A 84 -4.40 9.03 19.17
N ALA A 85 -4.08 9.63 20.32
CA ALA A 85 -2.71 9.87 20.75
C ALA A 85 -1.94 8.55 20.93
N VAL A 86 -2.53 7.54 21.58
CA VAL A 86 -1.91 6.21 21.75
C VAL A 86 -1.67 5.54 20.41
N LEU A 87 -2.66 5.56 19.50
CA LEU A 87 -2.52 4.98 18.16
C LEU A 87 -1.44 5.71 17.35
N ALA A 88 -1.39 7.04 17.39
CA ALA A 88 -0.40 7.84 16.69
C ALA A 88 1.02 7.57 17.21
N LEU A 89 1.20 7.50 18.53
CA LEU A 89 2.49 7.19 19.16
C LEU A 89 2.94 5.75 18.84
N THR A 90 2.01 4.79 18.88
CA THR A 90 2.30 3.39 18.55
C THR A 90 2.63 3.21 17.07
N GLY A 91 1.88 3.87 16.19
CA GLY A 91 2.14 3.89 14.75
C GLY A 91 3.51 4.50 14.45
N LYS A 92 3.83 5.65 15.05
CA LYS A 92 5.16 6.28 14.92
C LYS A 92 6.28 5.36 15.41
N LYS A 93 6.07 4.65 16.51
CA LYS A 93 7.04 3.67 17.03
C LYS A 93 7.23 2.50 16.07
N GLN A 94 6.15 1.95 15.50
CA GLN A 94 6.24 0.86 14.53
C GLN A 94 6.92 1.29 13.23
N VAL A 95 6.62 2.49 12.72
CA VAL A 95 7.31 3.05 11.55
C VAL A 95 8.79 3.32 11.84
N GLY A 96 9.11 3.77 13.05
CA GLY A 96 10.51 3.98 13.48
C GLY A 96 11.28 2.69 13.79
N GLN A 97 10.57 1.58 14.05
CA GLN A 97 11.16 0.26 14.32
C GLN A 97 11.16 -0.67 13.10
N ALA A 98 10.37 -0.36 12.08
CA ALA A 98 10.54 -0.96 10.76
C ALA A 98 11.98 -0.67 10.32
N ALA A 99 12.73 -1.74 10.00
CA ALA A 99 14.13 -1.72 9.60
C ALA A 99 14.43 -0.55 8.65
N PRO A 100 15.65 0.03 8.68
CA PRO A 100 15.96 1.20 7.87
C PRO A 100 15.47 0.97 6.44
N PRO A 101 14.80 1.97 5.81
CA PRO A 101 14.20 1.84 4.47
C PRO A 101 15.22 1.52 3.37
N VAL A 102 16.49 1.35 3.75
CA VAL A 102 17.63 1.05 2.92
C VAL A 102 18.23 -0.28 3.38
N PRO A 103 18.20 -1.32 2.55
CA PRO A 103 18.86 -2.59 2.85
C PRO A 103 20.37 -2.38 2.93
N GLU A 104 20.93 -2.47 4.13
CA GLU A 104 22.34 -2.21 4.43
C GLU A 104 23.27 -3.08 3.57
N GLN A 105 22.91 -4.35 3.39
CA GLN A 105 23.66 -5.29 2.54
C GLN A 105 23.66 -4.87 1.06
N THR A 106 22.55 -4.34 0.54
CA THR A 106 22.47 -3.85 -0.84
C THR A 106 23.33 -2.60 -1.02
N ILE A 107 23.39 -1.72 -0.02
CA ILE A 107 24.27 -0.55 -0.05
C ILE A 107 25.74 -0.97 0.00
N GLU A 108 26.11 -1.96 0.83
CA GLU A 108 27.47 -2.49 0.89
C GLU A 108 27.90 -3.10 -0.43
N ASN A 109 27.05 -3.92 -1.05
CA ASN A 109 27.34 -4.53 -2.34
C ASN A 109 27.52 -3.48 -3.44
N VAL A 110 26.64 -2.48 -3.52
CA VAL A 110 26.79 -1.38 -4.49
C VAL A 110 28.07 -0.57 -4.24
N LYS A 111 28.46 -0.34 -2.98
CA LYS A 111 29.74 0.32 -2.66
C LYS A 111 30.95 -0.52 -3.09
N ALA A 112 30.89 -1.84 -2.90
CA ALA A 112 31.93 -2.76 -3.34
C ALA A 112 32.07 -2.77 -4.87
N ASP A 113 30.95 -2.86 -5.59
CA ASP A 113 30.92 -2.84 -7.06
C ASP A 113 31.48 -1.51 -7.62
N VAL A 114 31.13 -0.38 -7.01
CA VAL A 114 31.67 0.94 -7.40
C VAL A 114 33.18 1.02 -7.12
N ALA A 115 33.66 0.44 -6.02
CA ALA A 115 35.09 0.40 -5.71
C ALA A 115 35.88 -0.48 -6.70
N GLU A 116 35.30 -1.61 -7.11
CA GLU A 116 35.86 -2.52 -8.12
C GLU A 116 36.01 -1.82 -9.48
N ILE A 117 34.96 -1.12 -9.91
CA ILE A 117 34.95 -0.34 -11.17
C ILE A 117 35.98 0.79 -11.12
N LYS A 118 36.09 1.50 -9.98
CA LYS A 118 37.08 2.57 -9.82
C LYS A 118 38.52 2.04 -9.85
N ARG A 119 38.76 0.81 -9.37
CA ARG A 119 40.06 0.14 -9.41
C ARG A 119 40.46 -0.31 -10.81
N SER A 120 39.50 -0.79 -11.58
CA SER A 120 39.69 -1.28 -12.95
C SER A 120 39.84 -0.14 -13.97
N ALA A 121 39.29 1.05 -13.70
CA ALA A 121 39.50 2.25 -14.52
C ALA A 121 40.83 2.99 -14.26
N HIS A 122 41.60 2.58 -13.24
CA HIS A 122 42.89 3.20 -12.88
C HIS A 122 44.11 2.30 -13.20
N ARG A 123 43.89 1.15 -13.83
CA ARG A 123 44.92 0.31 -14.46
C ARG A 123 44.88 0.52 -15.97
#